data_AF-A0AAW1U0V7-F1
#
_entry.id   AF-A0AAW1U0V7-F1
#
_cell.length_a   1.000
_cell.length_b   1.000
_cell.length_c   1.000
_cell.angle_alpha   90.00
_cell.angle_beta   90.00
_cell.angle_gamma   90.00
#
_symmetry.space_group_name_H-M   'P 1'
#
loop_
_entity.id
_entity.type
_entity.pdbx_description
1 polymer ?
#
loop_
_entity_poly.entity_id
_entity_poly.type
_entity_poly.pdbx_seq_one_letter_code
_entity_poly.pdbx_strand_id
1 'polypeptide(L)'
;MTAEYRLLEVDWLKNMWRPDSYFKNAKSVTFQTMTIPNHYMWLYRDKTILYMVKLTLRLSCAMNFMIYPHDTQECKLQMESLSHTTADMIFQWDPDVPLVVDKNIELPQLALVENHTADCTQVYSTGNFTCLEVVFQLKRRLGYYLFHTYIPTCLIVIMSWVSFWIKPEAAPARVTLGVTSLLTLSTQHAKSQAALPPVSYLKAVDAFMSVCTIFVFMALMEYCLVNIVLGDSDLPKPPQPAPKIETLFEVSTAKENSFLLSGKPRATPTISPAQRARNRAIYIDRFSRVFFPLLFAVLNGTYWILFAEYI
;
A
#
# COMPACT_ATOMS: atom_id res chain seq x y z
N MET A 1 -49.03 -32.63 -31.16
CA MET A 1 -47.84 -31.75 -31.24
C MET A 1 -47.74 -31.02 -29.92
N THR A 2 -46.84 -31.49 -29.06
CA THR A 2 -46.89 -31.34 -27.59
C THR A 2 -45.83 -30.38 -27.03
N ALA A 3 -45.09 -29.67 -27.88
CA ALA A 3 -44.07 -28.72 -27.42
C ALA A 3 -44.67 -27.31 -27.32
N GLU A 4 -44.49 -26.66 -26.16
CA GLU A 4 -44.93 -25.28 -25.91
C GLU A 4 -44.12 -24.23 -26.70
N TYR A 5 -42.96 -24.64 -27.24
CA TYR A 5 -42.05 -23.79 -28.02
C TYR A 5 -41.44 -24.54 -29.21
N ARG A 6 -40.94 -23.79 -30.20
CA ARG A 6 -40.13 -24.29 -31.32
C ARG A 6 -38.74 -23.66 -31.29
N LEU A 7 -37.72 -24.50 -31.50
CA LEU A 7 -36.34 -24.05 -31.70
C LEU A 7 -36.19 -23.51 -33.13
N LEU A 8 -35.64 -22.30 -33.27
CA LEU A 8 -35.35 -21.69 -34.56
C LEU A 8 -33.86 -21.83 -34.90
N GLU A 9 -33.55 -22.08 -36.17
CA GLU A 9 -32.18 -22.09 -36.68
C GLU A 9 -31.58 -20.68 -36.71
N VAL A 10 -30.26 -20.59 -36.55
CA VAL A 10 -29.51 -19.32 -36.45
C VAL A 10 -29.68 -18.44 -37.70
N ASP A 11 -29.93 -19.03 -38.88
CA ASP A 11 -30.11 -18.26 -40.12
C ASP A 11 -31.35 -17.35 -40.10
N TRP A 12 -32.36 -17.66 -39.29
CA TRP A 12 -33.52 -16.78 -39.11
C TRP A 12 -33.15 -15.41 -38.54
N LEU A 13 -32.02 -15.28 -37.84
CA LEU A 13 -31.52 -13.99 -37.34
C LEU A 13 -31.29 -12.96 -38.45
N LYS A 14 -31.09 -13.39 -39.70
CA LYS A 14 -30.89 -12.48 -40.85
C LYS A 14 -32.21 -11.89 -41.35
N ASN A 15 -33.32 -12.58 -41.10
CA ASN A 15 -34.65 -12.25 -41.65
C ASN A 15 -35.60 -11.64 -40.60
N MET A 16 -35.15 -11.55 -39.34
CA MET A 16 -35.95 -11.10 -38.22
C MET A 16 -35.38 -9.82 -37.62
N TRP A 17 -36.27 -8.94 -37.16
CA TRP A 17 -35.87 -7.79 -36.37
C TRP A 17 -35.30 -8.23 -35.02
N ARG A 18 -34.26 -7.53 -34.54
CA ARG A 18 -33.65 -7.74 -33.24
C ARG A 18 -33.34 -6.40 -32.59
N PRO A 19 -33.42 -6.29 -31.25
CA PRO A 19 -33.07 -5.06 -30.57
C PRO A 19 -31.59 -4.72 -30.76
N ASP A 20 -31.29 -3.43 -30.90
CA ASP A 20 -29.96 -2.88 -31.08
C ASP A 20 -29.29 -2.58 -29.73
N SER A 21 -29.28 -3.58 -28.85
CA SER A 21 -28.62 -3.50 -27.55
C SER A 21 -27.10 -3.50 -27.71
N TYR A 22 -26.42 -2.56 -27.08
CA TYR A 22 -24.96 -2.52 -26.99
C TYR A 22 -24.50 -2.25 -25.56
N PHE A 23 -23.26 -2.65 -25.25
CA PHE A 23 -22.69 -2.41 -23.92
C PHE A 23 -21.94 -1.08 -23.91
N LYS A 24 -22.51 -0.08 -23.25
CA LYS A 24 -22.01 1.30 -23.22
C LYS A 24 -20.57 1.40 -22.74
N ASN A 25 -20.21 0.63 -21.73
CA ASN A 25 -18.88 0.63 -21.13
C ASN A 25 -17.97 -0.52 -21.64
N ALA A 26 -18.33 -1.22 -22.73
CA ALA A 26 -17.47 -2.25 -23.28
C ALA A 26 -16.30 -1.67 -24.08
N LYS A 27 -15.08 -2.13 -23.76
CA LYS A 27 -13.87 -1.89 -24.55
C LYS A 27 -13.73 -2.91 -25.68
N SER A 28 -14.16 -4.14 -25.46
CA SER A 28 -14.23 -5.19 -26.49
C SER A 28 -15.32 -6.20 -26.15
N VAL A 29 -16.00 -6.68 -27.18
CA VAL A 29 -17.05 -7.69 -27.09
C VAL A 29 -16.68 -8.83 -28.02
N THR A 30 -16.73 -10.07 -27.52
CA THR A 30 -16.42 -11.27 -28.31
C THR A 30 -17.60 -12.22 -28.26
N PHE A 31 -18.15 -12.52 -29.44
CA PHE A 31 -19.17 -13.54 -29.62
C PHE A 31 -18.52 -14.92 -29.64
N GLN A 32 -19.04 -15.85 -28.84
CA GLN A 32 -18.46 -17.18 -28.73
C GLN A 32 -18.96 -18.08 -29.86
N THR A 33 -18.05 -18.50 -30.75
CA THR A 33 -18.31 -19.45 -31.84
C THR A 33 -17.43 -20.69 -31.65
N MET A 34 -17.93 -21.71 -30.97
CA MET A 34 -17.23 -22.99 -30.78
C MET A 34 -18.06 -24.08 -31.46
N THR A 35 -17.55 -24.64 -32.56
CA THR A 35 -18.23 -25.56 -33.50
C THR A 35 -19.50 -25.03 -34.20
N ILE A 36 -20.39 -24.33 -33.49
CA ILE A 36 -21.59 -23.65 -34.00
C ILE A 36 -21.70 -22.30 -33.27
N PRO A 37 -22.23 -21.23 -33.89
CA PRO A 37 -22.49 -19.97 -33.19
C PRO A 37 -23.42 -20.19 -31.98
N ASN A 38 -23.02 -19.73 -30.79
CA ASN A 38 -23.79 -19.90 -29.55
C ASN A 38 -24.96 -18.91 -29.44
N HIS A 39 -25.88 -19.01 -30.39
CA HIS A 39 -27.14 -18.29 -30.41
C HIS A 39 -28.28 -19.30 -30.24
N TYR A 40 -29.17 -19.03 -29.29
CA TYR A 40 -30.35 -19.85 -29.04
C TYR A 40 -31.59 -19.00 -29.23
N MET A 41 -32.54 -19.48 -30.02
CA MET A 41 -33.81 -18.80 -30.30
C MET A 41 -34.98 -19.75 -30.10
N TRP A 42 -35.88 -19.41 -29.18
CA TRP A 42 -37.12 -20.16 -28.95
C TRP A 42 -38.30 -19.27 -29.32
N LEU A 43 -39.19 -19.81 -30.15
CA LEU A 43 -40.47 -19.20 -30.47
C LEU A 43 -41.57 -19.92 -29.69
N TYR A 44 -42.19 -19.21 -28.76
CA TYR A 44 -43.31 -19.71 -27.99
C TYR A 44 -44.63 -19.55 -28.76
N ARG A 45 -45.65 -20.31 -28.34
CA ARG A 45 -46.98 -20.30 -28.97
C ARG A 45 -47.71 -18.96 -28.84
N ASP A 46 -47.42 -18.19 -27.81
CA ASP A 46 -47.91 -16.83 -27.54
C ASP A 46 -47.23 -15.75 -28.40
N LYS A 47 -46.32 -16.15 -29.30
CA LYS A 47 -45.50 -15.30 -30.18
C LYS A 47 -44.37 -14.57 -29.44
N THR A 48 -44.09 -14.93 -28.19
CA THR A 48 -42.90 -14.46 -27.48
C THR A 48 -41.65 -15.14 -28.04
N ILE A 49 -40.57 -14.37 -28.20
CA ILE A 49 -39.29 -14.86 -28.69
C ILE A 49 -38.27 -14.74 -27.58
N LEU A 50 -37.69 -15.87 -27.17
CA LEU A 50 -36.52 -15.88 -26.30
C LEU A 50 -35.28 -15.94 -27.17
N TYR A 51 -34.40 -14.96 -27.01
CA TYR A 51 -33.11 -14.90 -27.67
C TYR A 51 -32.00 -14.89 -26.63
N MET A 52 -31.10 -15.87 -26.69
CA MET A 52 -29.95 -15.98 -25.80
C MET A 52 -28.66 -16.07 -26.60
N VAL A 53 -27.62 -15.38 -26.14
CA VAL A 53 -26.30 -15.39 -26.75
C VAL A 53 -25.23 -15.46 -25.68
N LYS A 54 -24.16 -16.23 -25.95
CA LYS A 54 -23.00 -16.28 -25.06
C LYS A 54 -21.95 -15.25 -25.49
N LEU A 55 -21.65 -14.32 -24.60
CA LEU A 55 -20.71 -13.21 -24.85
C LEU A 55 -19.54 -13.26 -23.85
N THR A 56 -18.37 -12.86 -24.32
CA THR A 56 -17.26 -12.45 -23.45
C THR A 56 -17.08 -10.96 -23.58
N LEU A 57 -17.18 -10.26 -22.45
CA LEU A 57 -17.14 -8.81 -22.39
C LEU A 57 -15.87 -8.36 -21.68
N ARG A 58 -15.18 -7.37 -22.25
CA ARG A 58 -14.17 -6.60 -21.55
C ARG A 58 -14.73 -5.22 -21.26
N LEU A 59 -15.16 -5.02 -20.02
CA LEU A 59 -15.81 -3.79 -19.59
C LEU A 59 -14.80 -2.79 -19.02
N SER A 60 -15.12 -1.51 -19.14
CA SER A 60 -14.43 -0.41 -18.47
C SER A 60 -15.07 -0.18 -17.10
N CYS A 61 -14.25 -0.14 -16.06
CA CYS A 61 -14.66 0.14 -14.69
C CYS A 61 -13.73 1.23 -14.13
N ALA A 62 -14.31 2.34 -13.68
CA ALA A 62 -13.58 3.44 -13.07
C ALA A 62 -13.35 3.14 -11.58
N MET A 63 -12.20 2.56 -11.26
CA MET A 63 -11.86 2.17 -9.89
C MET A 63 -11.28 3.33 -9.09
N ASN A 64 -11.55 3.36 -7.78
CA ASN A 64 -11.00 4.33 -6.84
C ASN A 64 -10.01 3.67 -5.88
N PHE A 65 -8.72 4.02 -5.97
CA PHE A 65 -7.65 3.39 -5.21
C PHE A 65 -7.20 4.18 -3.97
N MET A 66 -7.98 5.17 -3.49
CA MET A 66 -7.57 5.98 -2.32
C MET A 66 -7.22 5.12 -1.10
N ILE A 67 -8.07 4.13 -0.78
CA ILE A 67 -7.89 3.22 0.35
C ILE A 67 -7.21 1.89 -0.03
N TYR A 68 -6.49 1.85 -1.15
CA TYR A 68 -5.82 0.62 -1.60
C TYR A 68 -4.79 0.11 -0.57
N PRO A 69 -4.74 -1.20 -0.26
CA PRO A 69 -5.48 -2.34 -0.85
C PRO A 69 -6.76 -2.75 -0.08
N HIS A 70 -7.25 -1.93 0.84
CA HIS A 70 -8.49 -2.16 1.61
C HIS A 70 -9.75 -1.72 0.86
N ASP A 71 -9.65 -1.57 -0.46
CA ASP A 71 -10.67 -1.01 -1.31
C ASP A 71 -11.78 -2.01 -1.66
N THR A 72 -13.00 -1.48 -1.72
CA THR A 72 -14.14 -2.11 -2.40
C THR A 72 -14.44 -1.32 -3.66
N GLN A 73 -14.52 -2.01 -4.79
CA GLN A 73 -14.74 -1.42 -6.11
C GLN A 73 -16.13 -1.74 -6.61
N GLU A 74 -16.81 -0.75 -7.17
CA GLU A 74 -18.09 -0.94 -7.85
C GLU A 74 -17.86 -0.94 -9.36
N CYS A 75 -18.06 -2.10 -9.98
CA CYS A 75 -17.98 -2.24 -11.42
C CYS A 75 -19.34 -2.49 -12.01
N LYS A 76 -19.68 -1.72 -13.04
CA LYS A 76 -21.00 -1.77 -13.69
C LYS A 76 -20.91 -2.49 -15.03
N LEU A 77 -21.98 -3.18 -15.41
CA LEU A 77 -22.24 -3.65 -16.76
C LEU A 77 -23.48 -2.90 -17.23
N GLN A 78 -23.34 -2.09 -18.29
CA GLN A 78 -24.40 -1.20 -18.75
C GLN A 78 -24.80 -1.57 -20.18
N MET A 79 -26.07 -1.90 -20.39
CA MET A 79 -26.64 -2.24 -21.68
C MET A 79 -27.66 -1.18 -22.08
N GLU A 80 -27.46 -0.57 -23.25
CA GLU A 80 -28.25 0.57 -23.73
C GLU A 80 -28.71 0.32 -25.17
N SER A 81 -29.82 0.95 -25.58
CA SER A 81 -30.25 0.95 -26.98
C SER A 81 -29.37 1.90 -27.82
N LEU A 82 -28.97 1.48 -29.02
CA LEU A 82 -28.08 2.29 -29.86
C LEU A 82 -28.81 3.43 -30.60
N SER A 83 -29.95 3.12 -31.21
CA SER A 83 -30.65 4.00 -32.15
C SER A 83 -32.09 4.28 -31.76
N HIS A 84 -32.73 3.35 -31.04
CA HIS A 84 -34.14 3.48 -30.64
C HIS A 84 -34.29 4.23 -29.32
N THR A 85 -35.23 5.18 -29.31
CA THR A 85 -35.57 5.94 -28.09
C THR A 85 -36.57 5.15 -27.23
N THR A 86 -36.83 5.64 -26.02
CA THR A 86 -37.83 5.06 -25.10
C THR A 86 -39.26 5.03 -25.66
N ALA A 87 -39.54 5.75 -26.74
CA ALA A 87 -40.85 5.70 -27.42
C ALA A 87 -41.02 4.43 -28.27
N ASP A 88 -39.92 3.89 -28.81
CA ASP A 88 -39.94 2.73 -29.71
C ASP A 88 -39.57 1.44 -28.98
N MET A 89 -38.68 1.52 -27.99
CA MET A 89 -38.13 0.36 -27.28
C MET A 89 -37.81 0.68 -25.82
N ILE A 90 -38.18 -0.24 -24.92
CA ILE A 90 -37.88 -0.15 -23.49
C ILE A 90 -37.27 -1.47 -23.04
N PHE A 91 -36.13 -1.42 -22.36
CA PHE A 91 -35.56 -2.57 -21.68
C PHE A 91 -36.16 -2.72 -20.30
N GLN A 92 -36.54 -3.94 -19.94
CA GLN A 92 -37.05 -4.28 -18.63
C GLN A 92 -36.35 -5.53 -18.14
N TRP A 93 -36.00 -5.54 -16.85
CA TRP A 93 -35.53 -6.73 -16.18
C TRP A 93 -36.65 -7.77 -16.12
N ASP A 94 -36.29 -9.04 -16.26
CA ASP A 94 -37.22 -10.13 -16.03
C ASP A 94 -37.72 -10.08 -14.57
N PRO A 95 -39.04 -10.14 -14.31
CA PRO A 95 -39.59 -10.00 -12.97
C PRO A 95 -39.27 -11.19 -12.06
N ASP A 96 -39.04 -12.38 -12.63
CA ASP A 96 -38.79 -13.60 -11.88
C ASP A 96 -37.29 -13.83 -11.69
N VAL A 97 -36.49 -13.73 -12.77
CA VAL A 97 -35.06 -14.06 -12.76
C VAL A 97 -34.25 -13.03 -13.57
N PRO A 98 -34.00 -11.83 -13.02
CA PRO A 98 -33.30 -10.76 -13.75
C PRO A 98 -31.79 -11.01 -13.92
N LEU A 99 -31.16 -11.67 -12.94
CA LEU A 99 -29.73 -11.93 -12.92
C LEU A 99 -29.43 -13.24 -12.19
N VAL A 100 -28.64 -14.10 -12.82
CA VAL A 100 -28.09 -15.31 -12.20
C VAL A 100 -26.57 -15.23 -12.24
N VAL A 101 -25.95 -15.25 -11.06
CA VAL A 101 -24.49 -15.35 -10.91
C VAL A 101 -24.14 -16.72 -10.36
N ASP A 102 -23.10 -17.35 -10.94
CA ASP A 102 -22.59 -18.63 -10.44
C ASP A 102 -22.07 -18.47 -9.01
N LYS A 103 -22.52 -19.34 -8.10
CA LYS A 103 -22.13 -19.31 -6.68
C LYS A 103 -20.68 -19.74 -6.44
N ASN A 104 -20.08 -20.48 -7.37
CA ASN A 104 -18.72 -20.98 -7.28
C ASN A 104 -17.71 -20.05 -7.97
N ILE A 105 -18.12 -18.83 -8.33
CA ILE A 105 -17.21 -17.88 -8.96
C ILE A 105 -16.17 -17.39 -7.96
N GLU A 106 -14.92 -17.81 -8.15
CA GLU A 106 -13.79 -17.34 -7.37
C GLU A 106 -12.83 -16.55 -8.23
N LEU A 107 -12.53 -15.32 -7.78
CA LEU A 107 -11.53 -14.46 -8.40
C LEU A 107 -10.24 -14.47 -7.53
N PRO A 108 -9.04 -14.53 -8.13
CA PRO A 108 -7.79 -14.63 -7.37
C PRO A 108 -7.49 -13.42 -6.46
N GLN A 109 -7.79 -12.22 -6.94
CA GLN A 109 -7.42 -10.96 -6.25
C GLN A 109 -8.62 -10.22 -5.64
N LEU A 110 -9.83 -10.50 -6.13
CA LEU A 110 -11.06 -9.83 -5.74
C LEU A 110 -12.05 -10.89 -5.26
N ALA A 111 -13.06 -10.47 -4.51
CA ALA A 111 -14.19 -11.28 -4.12
C ALA A 111 -15.46 -10.54 -4.51
N LEU A 112 -16.38 -11.22 -5.19
CA LEU A 112 -17.71 -10.67 -5.43
C LEU A 112 -18.50 -10.74 -4.13
N VAL A 113 -18.79 -9.58 -3.55
CA VAL A 113 -19.49 -9.46 -2.26
C VAL A 113 -21.00 -9.38 -2.50
N GLU A 114 -21.40 -8.47 -3.38
CA GLU A 114 -22.80 -8.18 -3.66
C GLU A 114 -22.96 -7.88 -5.15
N ASN A 115 -24.15 -8.16 -5.67
CA ASN A 115 -24.58 -7.71 -6.99
C ASN A 115 -26.03 -7.22 -6.90
N HIS A 116 -26.36 -6.20 -7.69
CA HIS A 116 -27.73 -5.72 -7.81
C HIS A 116 -27.98 -5.21 -9.22
N THR A 117 -29.25 -5.23 -9.62
CA THR A 117 -29.73 -4.70 -10.90
C THR A 117 -30.30 -3.30 -10.69
N ALA A 118 -30.13 -2.43 -11.68
CA ALA A 118 -30.66 -1.07 -11.68
C ALA A 118 -31.05 -0.62 -13.11
N ASP A 119 -31.78 0.47 -13.18
CA ASP A 119 -32.12 1.19 -14.41
C ASP A 119 -31.19 2.39 -14.54
N CYS A 120 -30.57 2.56 -15.71
CA CYS A 120 -29.62 3.63 -16.01
C CYS A 120 -30.08 4.52 -17.16
N THR A 121 -31.37 4.51 -17.51
CA THR A 121 -31.96 5.28 -18.63
C THR A 121 -31.43 6.72 -18.64
N GLN A 122 -30.87 7.13 -19.78
CA GLN A 122 -30.20 8.42 -19.93
C GLN A 122 -30.94 9.32 -20.93
N VAL A 123 -30.85 10.62 -20.67
CA VAL A 123 -31.33 11.68 -21.57
C VAL A 123 -30.15 12.22 -22.36
N TYR A 124 -30.22 12.13 -23.68
CA TYR A 124 -29.26 12.73 -24.61
C TYR A 124 -29.92 13.87 -25.38
N SER A 125 -29.12 14.66 -26.09
CA SER A 125 -29.61 15.72 -26.98
C SER A 125 -30.52 15.20 -28.10
N THR A 126 -30.36 13.93 -28.48
CA THR A 126 -31.14 13.26 -29.53
C THR A 126 -32.42 12.59 -29.00
N GLY A 127 -32.59 12.47 -27.68
CA GLY A 127 -33.75 11.83 -27.06
C GLY A 127 -33.40 11.01 -25.81
N ASN A 128 -34.39 10.30 -25.27
CA ASN A 128 -34.22 9.41 -24.12
C ASN A 128 -33.92 7.99 -24.61
N PHE A 129 -32.88 7.37 -24.07
CA PHE A 129 -32.46 6.01 -24.42
C PHE A 129 -32.53 5.10 -23.21
N THR A 130 -33.18 3.94 -23.38
CA THR A 130 -33.35 2.95 -22.31
C THR A 130 -32.01 2.29 -21.99
N CYS A 131 -31.72 2.11 -20.71
CA CYS A 131 -30.47 1.53 -20.24
C CYS A 131 -30.73 0.68 -19.00
N LEU A 132 -30.20 -0.54 -18.99
CA LEU A 132 -30.18 -1.40 -17.80
C LEU A 132 -28.74 -1.58 -17.33
N GLU A 133 -28.53 -1.57 -16.01
CA GLU A 133 -27.23 -1.83 -15.43
C GLU A 133 -27.24 -2.93 -14.37
N VAL A 134 -26.15 -3.68 -14.33
CA VAL A 134 -25.80 -4.59 -13.23
C VAL A 134 -24.59 -4.01 -12.52
N VAL A 135 -24.68 -3.86 -11.21
CA VAL A 135 -23.59 -3.38 -10.38
C VAL A 135 -23.00 -4.56 -9.62
N PHE A 136 -21.68 -4.74 -9.73
CA PHE A 136 -20.90 -5.74 -9.02
C PHE A 136 -20.03 -5.04 -7.98
N GLN A 137 -20.22 -5.37 -6.70
CA GLN A 137 -19.34 -4.95 -5.62
C GLN A 137 -18.22 -5.97 -5.45
N LEU A 138 -16.99 -5.53 -5.71
CA LEU A 138 -15.79 -6.35 -5.70
C LEU A 138 -14.86 -5.89 -4.57
N LYS A 139 -14.72 -6.70 -3.52
CA LYS A 139 -13.79 -6.44 -2.41
C LYS A 139 -12.43 -7.07 -2.67
N ARG A 140 -11.33 -6.36 -2.43
CA ARG A 140 -9.98 -6.88 -2.63
C ARG A 140 -9.57 -7.87 -1.53
N ARG A 141 -8.90 -8.95 -1.91
CA ARG A 141 -8.30 -9.90 -0.96
C ARG A 141 -6.97 -9.36 -0.45
N LEU A 142 -6.90 -9.10 0.87
CA LEU A 142 -5.76 -8.44 1.51
C LEU A 142 -4.52 -9.33 1.67
N GLY A 143 -4.68 -10.65 1.73
CA GLY A 143 -3.62 -11.60 2.11
C GLY A 143 -2.33 -11.46 1.31
N TYR A 144 -2.41 -11.30 -0.01
CA TYR A 144 -1.24 -11.10 -0.86
C TYR A 144 -0.41 -9.87 -0.46
N TYR A 145 -1.09 -8.74 -0.19
CA TYR A 145 -0.45 -7.48 0.16
C TYR A 145 0.17 -7.50 1.56
N LEU A 146 -0.42 -8.25 2.50
CA LEU A 146 0.16 -8.46 3.82
C LEU A 146 1.54 -9.11 3.72
N PHE A 147 1.63 -10.25 3.03
CA PHE A 147 2.87 -11.03 2.95
C PHE A 147 3.92 -10.41 2.03
N HIS A 148 3.51 -9.79 0.92
CA HIS A 148 4.46 -9.26 -0.07
C HIS A 148 4.78 -7.78 0.09
N THR A 149 3.96 -7.00 0.81
CA THR A 149 4.16 -5.56 0.99
C THR A 149 4.30 -5.16 2.46
N TYR A 150 3.31 -5.41 3.31
CA TYR A 150 3.34 -4.90 4.69
C TYR A 150 4.39 -5.59 5.57
N ILE A 151 4.47 -6.92 5.55
CA ILE A 151 5.43 -7.66 6.41
C ILE A 151 6.89 -7.31 6.03
N PRO A 152 7.32 -7.38 4.75
CA PRO A 152 8.69 -7.03 4.38
C PRO A 152 9.05 -5.59 4.74
N THR A 153 8.11 -4.65 4.64
CA THR A 153 8.37 -3.23 4.90
C THR A 153 8.52 -2.95 6.39
N CYS A 154 7.69 -3.58 7.22
CA CYS A 154 7.88 -3.59 8.67
C CYS A 154 9.24 -4.20 9.05
N LEU A 155 9.62 -5.32 8.44
CA LEU A 155 10.91 -5.96 8.69
C LEU A 155 12.09 -5.05 8.30
N ILE A 156 12.00 -4.29 7.21
CA ILE A 156 13.07 -3.34 6.83
C ILE A 156 13.19 -2.19 7.85
N VAL A 157 12.07 -1.65 8.33
CA VAL A 157 12.08 -0.63 9.40
C VAL A 157 12.71 -1.20 10.68
N ILE A 158 12.35 -2.42 11.06
CA ILE A 158 12.97 -3.15 12.17
C ILE A 158 14.46 -3.38 11.91
N MET A 159 14.89 -3.68 10.68
CA MET A 159 16.33 -3.84 10.41
C MET A 159 17.11 -2.53 10.57
N SER A 160 16.48 -1.38 10.27
CA SER A 160 17.13 -0.07 10.39
C SER A 160 17.50 0.31 11.83
N TRP A 161 16.67 -0.05 12.81
CA TRP A 161 16.93 0.26 14.23
C TRP A 161 17.99 -0.66 14.87
N VAL A 162 18.43 -1.72 14.17
CA VAL A 162 19.51 -2.58 14.66
C VAL A 162 20.80 -1.78 14.79
N SER A 163 20.93 -0.72 13.98
CA SER A 163 22.01 0.27 14.06
C SER A 163 22.16 0.89 15.47
N PHE A 164 21.07 1.06 16.24
CA PHE A 164 21.13 1.63 17.60
C PHE A 164 21.81 0.72 18.63
N TRP A 165 21.92 -0.58 18.32
CA TRP A 165 22.61 -1.57 19.15
C TRP A 165 24.10 -1.69 18.83
N ILE A 166 24.51 -1.18 17.67
CA ILE A 166 25.90 -1.19 17.23
C ILE A 166 26.63 -0.02 17.90
N LYS A 167 27.82 -0.30 18.42
CA LYS A 167 28.63 0.72 19.09
C LYS A 167 28.93 1.89 18.13
N PRO A 168 28.91 3.15 18.59
CA PRO A 168 29.08 4.32 17.72
C PRO A 168 30.44 4.36 17.02
N GLU A 169 31.46 3.65 17.51
CA GLU A 169 32.77 3.58 16.89
C GLU A 169 32.79 2.79 15.56
N ALA A 170 31.76 1.96 15.30
CA ALA A 170 31.63 1.18 14.07
C ALA A 170 30.81 1.92 12.98
N ALA A 171 31.29 3.10 12.60
CA ALA A 171 30.68 3.99 11.60
C ALA A 171 30.26 3.30 10.28
N PRO A 172 31.10 2.47 9.63
CA PRO A 172 30.74 1.84 8.35
C PRO A 172 29.50 0.95 8.45
N ALA A 173 29.36 0.19 9.55
CA ALA A 173 28.25 -0.74 9.72
C ALA A 173 26.90 -0.01 9.87
N ARG A 174 26.84 1.09 10.65
CA ARG A 174 25.60 1.86 10.86
C ARG A 174 25.14 2.55 9.58
N VAL A 175 26.07 3.17 8.83
CA VAL A 175 25.76 3.83 7.55
C VAL A 175 25.26 2.82 6.52
N THR A 176 25.94 1.70 6.36
CA THR A 176 25.53 0.66 5.40
C THR A 176 24.13 0.14 5.71
N LEU A 177 23.83 -0.18 6.97
CA LEU A 177 22.48 -0.64 7.35
C LEU A 177 21.39 0.40 7.06
N GLY A 178 21.63 1.68 7.36
CA GLY A 178 20.67 2.76 7.10
C GLY A 178 20.42 2.99 5.61
N VAL A 179 21.49 3.10 4.82
CA VAL A 179 21.41 3.34 3.36
C VAL A 179 20.81 2.15 2.63
N THR A 180 21.23 0.92 2.96
CA THR A 180 20.66 -0.29 2.36
C THR A 180 19.17 -0.45 2.70
N SER A 181 18.74 -0.08 3.91
CA SER A 181 17.33 -0.09 4.29
C SER A 181 16.50 0.91 3.48
N LEU A 182 17.01 2.14 3.28
CA LEU A 182 16.36 3.15 2.43
C LEU A 182 16.25 2.69 0.97
N LEU A 183 17.34 2.15 0.42
CA LEU A 183 17.34 1.62 -0.94
C LEU A 183 16.30 0.49 -1.09
N THR A 184 16.27 -0.43 -0.13
CA THR A 184 15.34 -1.58 -0.14
C THR A 184 13.88 -1.10 -0.04
N LEU A 185 13.58 -0.12 0.82
CA LEU A 185 12.24 0.49 0.90
C LEU A 185 11.86 1.20 -0.41
N SER A 186 12.79 1.93 -1.03
CA SER A 186 12.58 2.58 -2.32
C SER A 186 12.26 1.56 -3.43
N THR A 187 13.01 0.46 -3.48
CA THR A 187 12.74 -0.65 -4.42
C THR A 187 11.37 -1.28 -4.18
N GLN A 188 11.02 -1.50 -2.91
CA GLN A 188 9.73 -2.07 -2.54
C GLN A 188 8.56 -1.13 -2.89
N HIS A 189 8.74 0.19 -2.70
CA HIS A 189 7.77 1.19 -3.10
C HIS A 189 7.56 1.20 -4.62
N ALA A 190 8.65 1.17 -5.40
CA ALA A 190 8.58 1.09 -6.87
C ALA A 190 7.87 -0.18 -7.35
N LYS A 191 8.15 -1.33 -6.72
CA LYS A 191 7.47 -2.60 -7.03
C LYS A 191 5.96 -2.52 -6.77
N SER A 192 5.55 -1.88 -5.67
CA SER A 192 4.13 -1.68 -5.35
C SER A 192 3.44 -0.78 -6.38
N GLN A 193 4.10 0.28 -6.85
CA GLN A 193 3.55 1.17 -7.88
C GLN A 193 3.44 0.50 -9.25
N ALA A 194 4.40 -0.36 -9.62
CA ALA A 194 4.39 -1.06 -10.90
C ALA A 194 3.19 -2.00 -11.07
N ALA A 195 2.61 -2.48 -9.97
CA ALA A 195 1.42 -3.34 -9.98
C ALA A 195 0.10 -2.56 -10.21
N LEU A 196 0.15 -1.23 -10.24
CA LEU A 196 -1.02 -0.35 -10.28
C LEU A 196 -0.92 0.63 -11.45
N PRO A 197 -2.06 1.08 -12.01
CA PRO A 197 -2.04 2.21 -12.93
C PRO A 197 -1.51 3.46 -12.20
N PRO A 198 -0.75 4.33 -12.88
CA PRO A 198 -0.29 5.57 -12.27
C PRO A 198 -1.49 6.46 -11.93
N VAL A 199 -1.67 6.74 -10.65
CA VAL A 199 -2.71 7.65 -10.13
C VAL A 199 -2.04 8.82 -9.41
N SER A 200 -2.63 10.01 -9.52
CA SER A 200 -2.04 11.25 -9.00
C SER A 200 -2.32 11.52 -7.51
N TYR A 201 -3.23 10.77 -6.89
CA TYR A 201 -3.59 10.93 -5.47
C TYR A 201 -2.83 9.95 -4.57
N LEU A 202 -2.74 10.29 -3.28
CA LEU A 202 -2.08 9.46 -2.27
C LEU A 202 -2.94 8.23 -1.93
N LYS A 203 -2.34 7.05 -2.04
CA LYS A 203 -2.96 5.76 -1.69
C LYS A 203 -2.62 5.39 -0.25
N ALA A 204 -3.48 4.63 0.43
CA ALA A 204 -3.23 4.20 1.82
C ALA A 204 -1.91 3.40 1.97
N VAL A 205 -1.60 2.50 1.03
CA VAL A 205 -0.30 1.80 1.01
C VAL A 205 0.89 2.74 0.80
N ASP A 206 0.72 3.78 -0.01
CA ASP A 206 1.79 4.74 -0.28
C ASP A 206 2.06 5.61 0.92
N ALA A 207 1.01 6.08 1.59
CA ALA A 207 1.13 6.79 2.85
C ALA A 207 1.90 5.95 3.89
N PHE A 208 1.55 4.66 4.03
CA PHE A 208 2.26 3.74 4.92
C PHE A 208 3.76 3.61 4.57
N MET A 209 4.06 3.40 3.28
CA MET A 209 5.43 3.27 2.78
C MET A 209 6.25 4.57 2.93
N SER A 210 5.64 5.73 2.70
CA SER A 210 6.26 7.04 2.89
C SER A 210 6.59 7.28 4.37
N VAL A 211 5.66 6.96 5.27
CA VAL A 211 5.91 7.03 6.72
C VAL A 211 7.06 6.11 7.12
N CYS A 212 7.06 4.85 6.70
CA CYS A 212 8.16 3.91 6.95
C CYS A 212 9.51 4.45 6.44
N THR A 213 9.51 5.11 5.27
CA THR A 213 10.71 5.75 4.71
C THR A 213 11.21 6.89 5.59
N ILE A 214 10.30 7.71 6.13
CA ILE A 214 10.65 8.78 7.09
C ILE A 214 11.27 8.19 8.35
N PHE A 215 10.76 7.07 8.89
CA PHE A 215 11.36 6.40 10.05
C PHE A 215 12.80 5.95 9.79
N VAL A 216 13.06 5.30 8.66
CA VAL A 216 14.41 4.85 8.31
C VAL A 216 15.34 6.05 8.07
N PHE A 217 14.84 7.12 7.46
CA PHE A 217 15.61 8.36 7.29
C PHE A 217 15.95 9.00 8.64
N MET A 218 15.00 9.04 9.57
CA MET A 218 15.23 9.55 10.94
C MET A 218 16.25 8.68 11.70
N ALA A 219 16.27 7.36 11.49
CA ALA A 219 17.30 6.49 12.06
C ALA A 219 18.70 6.78 11.49
N LEU A 220 18.80 7.12 10.20
CA LEU A 220 20.07 7.56 9.59
C LEU A 220 20.52 8.93 10.13
N MET A 221 19.58 9.86 10.31
CA MET A 221 19.87 11.18 10.91
C MET A 221 20.32 11.07 12.36
N GLU A 222 19.75 10.15 13.14
CA GLU A 222 20.18 9.86 14.50
C GLU A 222 21.66 9.47 14.55
N TYR A 223 22.10 8.59 13.66
CA TYR A 223 23.50 8.22 13.57
C TYR A 223 24.40 9.42 13.21
N CYS A 224 23.96 10.29 12.29
CA CYS A 224 24.69 11.51 11.95
C CYS A 224 24.90 12.41 13.19
N LEU A 225 23.84 12.59 13.98
CA LEU A 225 23.90 13.35 15.24
C LEU A 225 24.85 12.70 16.25
N VAL A 226 24.79 11.38 16.42
CA VAL A 226 25.70 10.63 17.31
C VAL A 226 27.15 10.80 16.89
N ASN A 227 27.44 10.76 15.58
CA ASN A 227 28.79 10.92 15.06
C ASN A 227 29.32 12.36 15.24
N ILE A 228 28.49 13.38 15.04
CA ILE A 228 28.87 14.79 15.29
C ILE A 228 29.20 15.01 16.77
N VAL A 229 28.33 14.51 17.66
CA VAL A 229 28.54 14.61 19.12
C VAL A 229 29.83 13.89 19.56
N LEU A 230 30.21 12.80 18.88
CA LEU A 230 31.46 12.08 19.14
C LEU A 230 32.69 12.81 18.57
N GLY A 231 32.58 13.36 17.36
CA GLY A 231 33.67 14.07 16.67
C GLY A 231 34.07 15.40 17.31
N ASP A 232 33.13 16.13 17.92
CA ASP A 232 33.40 17.38 18.65
C ASP A 232 34.30 17.19 19.90
N SER A 233 34.56 15.94 20.30
CA SER A 233 35.38 15.59 21.47
C SER A 233 36.86 15.30 21.17
N ASP A 234 37.24 15.19 19.89
CA ASP A 234 38.58 14.77 19.45
C ASP A 234 39.54 15.93 19.15
N LEU A 235 39.33 17.13 19.69
CA LEU A 235 40.35 18.20 19.67
C LEU A 235 41.25 18.09 20.92
N PRO A 236 42.51 17.60 20.81
CA PRO A 236 43.46 17.71 21.89
C PRO A 236 43.80 19.20 22.04
N LYS A 237 43.57 19.77 23.23
CA LYS A 237 44.18 21.06 23.57
C LYS A 237 45.71 20.84 23.50
N PRO A 238 46.47 21.63 22.73
CA PRO A 238 47.91 21.44 22.63
C PRO A 238 48.53 21.45 24.04
N PRO A 239 49.51 20.58 24.33
CA PRO A 239 50.14 20.54 25.65
C PRO A 239 50.69 21.94 25.98
N GLN A 240 50.28 22.49 27.12
CA GLN A 240 50.87 23.72 27.65
C GLN A 240 52.36 23.46 27.88
N PRO A 241 53.27 24.35 27.42
CA PRO A 241 54.69 24.15 27.63
C PRO A 241 54.99 24.06 29.13
N ALA A 242 55.75 23.03 29.52
CA ALA A 242 56.14 22.78 30.90
C ALA A 242 56.84 24.01 31.51
N PRO A 243 56.59 24.35 32.78
CA PRO A 243 57.34 25.40 33.46
C PRO A 243 58.82 25.01 33.56
N LYS A 244 59.70 25.95 33.24
CA LYS A 244 61.16 25.80 33.27
C LYS A 244 61.63 25.35 34.66
N ILE A 245 62.45 24.30 34.69
CA ILE A 245 63.13 23.80 35.87
C ILE A 245 64.35 24.70 36.12
N GLU A 246 64.25 25.60 37.10
CA GLU A 246 65.42 26.18 37.77
C GLU A 246 65.20 26.05 39.28
N THR A 247 66.24 25.56 39.98
CA THR A 247 66.36 25.30 41.43
C THR A 247 65.83 23.95 41.94
N LEU A 248 66.59 22.88 41.69
CA LEU A 248 66.26 21.50 42.11
C LEU A 248 67.24 20.87 43.13
N PHE A 249 67.97 21.62 43.99
CA PHE A 249 68.99 20.96 44.84
C PHE A 249 69.16 21.33 46.31
N GLU A 250 68.31 22.13 46.97
CA GLU A 250 68.51 22.40 48.42
C GLU A 250 67.28 22.28 49.34
N VAL A 251 66.14 21.76 48.86
CA VAL A 251 64.89 21.67 49.69
C VAL A 251 64.31 20.25 49.71
N SER A 252 65.13 19.22 49.53
CA SER A 252 64.68 17.82 49.48
C SER A 252 64.58 17.14 50.86
N THR A 253 65.24 17.63 51.91
CA THR A 253 65.29 16.91 53.21
C THR A 253 64.29 17.38 54.27
N ALA A 254 63.65 18.55 54.12
CA ALA A 254 62.74 19.09 55.14
C ALA A 254 61.25 18.80 54.89
N LYS A 255 60.83 18.46 53.67
CA LYS A 255 59.41 18.30 53.30
C LYS A 255 58.87 16.88 53.45
N GLU A 256 59.72 15.86 53.45
CA GLU A 256 59.30 14.45 53.43
C GLU A 256 58.51 14.06 54.70
N ASN A 257 58.85 14.65 55.85
CA ASN A 257 58.17 14.37 57.13
C ASN A 257 56.83 15.11 57.32
N SER A 258 56.47 16.04 56.42
CA SER A 258 55.19 16.79 56.51
C SER A 258 54.07 16.23 55.63
N PHE A 259 54.39 15.36 54.67
CA PHE A 259 53.43 14.86 53.69
C PHE A 259 52.58 13.69 54.21
N LEU A 260 53.07 12.93 55.20
CA LEU A 260 52.33 11.78 55.78
C LEU A 260 51.24 12.20 56.79
N LEU A 261 51.20 13.46 57.23
CA LEU A 261 50.21 13.99 58.18
C LEU A 261 49.08 14.80 57.52
N SER A 262 49.13 15.03 56.21
CA SER A 262 48.05 15.67 55.47
C SER A 262 47.37 14.64 54.58
N GLY A 263 46.33 14.00 55.11
CA GLY A 263 45.41 13.18 54.33
C GLY A 263 44.73 14.03 53.26
N LYS A 264 45.33 14.12 52.07
CA LYS A 264 44.65 14.65 50.89
C LYS A 264 43.54 13.67 50.52
N PRO A 265 42.26 14.09 50.45
CA PRO A 265 41.21 13.23 49.94
C PRO A 265 41.55 12.83 48.51
N ARG A 266 41.41 11.53 48.22
CA ARG A 266 41.54 10.95 46.88
C ARG A 266 40.67 11.77 45.92
N ALA A 267 41.30 12.47 44.97
CA ALA A 267 40.58 13.27 43.98
C ALA A 267 39.58 12.36 43.24
N THR A 268 38.30 12.69 43.32
CA THR A 268 37.25 12.07 42.50
C THR A 268 37.61 12.27 41.02
N PRO A 269 37.50 11.23 40.16
CA PRO A 269 37.86 11.36 38.76
C PRO A 269 36.94 12.39 38.10
N THR A 270 37.51 13.53 37.71
CA THR A 270 36.80 14.55 36.92
C THR A 270 36.58 14.00 35.51
N ILE A 271 35.32 13.86 35.11
CA ILE A 271 34.93 13.31 33.81
C ILE A 271 35.53 14.20 32.71
N SER A 272 36.37 13.62 31.84
CA SER A 272 36.97 14.33 30.71
C SER A 272 35.89 14.79 29.71
N PRO A 273 36.10 15.89 28.97
CA PRO A 273 35.14 16.37 27.96
C PRO A 273 34.79 15.29 26.92
N ALA A 274 35.78 14.49 26.51
CA ALA A 274 35.59 13.33 25.63
C ALA A 274 34.69 12.25 26.24
N GLN A 275 34.82 11.99 27.54
CA GLN A 275 33.98 11.00 28.23
C GLN A 275 32.55 11.50 28.44
N ARG A 276 32.35 12.83 28.58
CA ARG A 276 31.01 13.44 28.63
C ARG A 276 30.31 13.38 27.28
N ALA A 277 31.01 13.61 26.18
CA ALA A 277 30.48 13.49 24.83
C ALA A 277 30.09 12.04 24.50
N ARG A 278 30.94 11.07 24.84
CA ARG A 278 30.63 9.64 24.73
C ARG A 278 29.39 9.25 25.52
N ASN A 279 29.24 9.73 26.75
CA ASN A 279 28.05 9.45 27.57
C ASN A 279 26.77 10.06 26.97
N ARG A 280 26.87 11.24 26.32
CA ARG A 280 25.75 11.84 25.59
C ARG A 280 25.35 11.02 24.36
N ALA A 281 26.32 10.58 23.56
CA ALA A 281 26.09 9.69 22.43
C ALA A 281 25.36 8.40 22.85
N ILE A 282 25.83 7.74 23.92
CA ILE A 282 25.19 6.53 24.47
C ILE A 282 23.77 6.81 24.97
N TYR A 283 23.54 7.98 25.57
CA TYR A 283 22.20 8.37 26.02
C TYR A 283 21.23 8.54 24.85
N ILE A 284 21.69 9.15 23.74
CA ILE A 284 20.90 9.29 22.51
C ILE A 284 20.54 7.90 21.96
N ASP A 285 21.52 7.00 21.79
CA ASP A 285 21.26 5.63 21.32
C ASP A 285 20.24 4.92 22.25
N ARG A 286 20.37 5.06 23.57
CA ARG A 286 19.48 4.40 24.55
C ARG A 286 18.05 4.94 24.50
N PHE A 287 17.88 6.23 24.25
CA PHE A 287 16.56 6.83 24.03
C PHE A 287 15.94 6.35 22.71
N SER A 288 16.71 6.38 21.63
CA SER A 288 16.29 5.93 20.29
C SER A 288 15.83 4.47 20.28
N ARG A 289 16.47 3.59 21.06
CA ARG A 289 16.10 2.17 21.23
C ARG A 289 14.68 1.95 21.74
N VAL A 290 14.10 2.89 22.47
CA VAL A 290 12.72 2.76 23.01
C VAL A 290 11.76 3.62 22.20
N PHE A 291 12.18 4.83 21.86
CA PHE A 291 11.34 5.80 21.17
C PHE A 291 10.89 5.33 19.78
N PHE A 292 11.82 4.88 18.94
CA PHE A 292 11.49 4.46 17.57
C PHE A 292 10.56 3.23 17.54
N PRO A 293 10.82 2.14 18.30
CA PRO A 293 9.89 1.02 18.35
C PRO A 293 8.52 1.36 18.89
N LEU A 294 8.44 2.16 19.95
CA LEU A 294 7.17 2.54 20.53
C LEU A 294 6.35 3.38 19.55
N LEU A 295 6.98 4.36 18.90
CA LEU A 295 6.29 5.22 17.93
C LEU A 295 5.82 4.41 16.71
N PHE A 296 6.63 3.48 16.21
CA PHE A 296 6.24 2.61 15.10
C PHE A 296 5.12 1.64 15.47
N ALA A 297 5.12 1.11 16.70
CA ALA A 297 4.04 0.25 17.19
C ALA A 297 2.71 1.01 17.32
N VAL A 298 2.74 2.23 17.86
CA VAL A 298 1.57 3.12 17.92
C VAL A 298 1.05 3.39 16.51
N LEU A 299 1.93 3.73 15.56
CA LEU A 299 1.53 4.01 14.19
C LEU A 299 0.86 2.81 13.52
N ASN A 300 1.45 1.61 13.64
CA ASN A 300 0.83 0.39 13.12
C ASN A 300 -0.53 0.15 13.79
N GLY A 301 -0.63 0.29 15.11
CA GLY A 301 -1.89 0.16 15.83
C GLY A 301 -2.96 1.11 15.27
N THR A 302 -2.62 2.40 15.14
CA THR A 302 -3.56 3.39 14.58
C THR A 302 -3.94 3.12 13.13
N TYR A 303 -2.98 2.67 12.29
CA TYR A 303 -3.23 2.34 10.90
C TYR A 303 -4.21 1.17 10.78
N TRP A 304 -3.93 0.07 11.46
CA TRP A 304 -4.77 -1.12 11.41
C TRP A 304 -6.14 -0.92 12.05
N ILE A 305 -6.25 -0.07 13.09
CA ILE A 305 -7.54 0.31 13.68
C ILE A 305 -8.36 1.15 12.69
N LEU A 306 -7.75 2.14 12.05
CA LEU A 306 -8.45 2.99 11.08
C LEU A 306 -8.97 2.19 9.88
N PHE A 307 -8.19 1.21 9.42
CA PHE A 307 -8.59 0.34 8.32
C PHE A 307 -9.36 -0.91 8.76
N ALA A 308 -9.61 -1.12 10.07
CA ALA A 308 -10.29 -2.31 10.58
C ALA A 308 -11.72 -2.44 10.04
N GLU A 309 -12.42 -1.32 9.85
CA GLU A 309 -13.77 -1.30 9.27
C GLU A 309 -13.79 -1.72 7.79
N TYR A 310 -12.66 -1.64 7.10
CA TYR A 310 -12.51 -1.95 5.67
C TYR A 310 -11.89 -3.33 5.40
N ILE A 311 -11.38 -4.02 6.43
CA ILE A 311 -10.82 -5.37 6.36
C ILE A 311 -11.94 -6.41 6.30
#